data_AF-A0A0F9BK16-F1
#
_entry.id   AF-A0A0F9BK16-F1
#
_cell.length_a   1.000
_cell.length_b   1.000
_cell.length_c   1.000
_cell.angle_alpha   90.00
_cell.angle_beta   90.00
_cell.angle_gamma   90.00
#
_symmetry.space_group_name_H-M   'P 1'
#
loop_
_entity.id
_entity.type
_entity.pdbx_description
1 polymer ?
#
loop_
_entity_poly.entity_id
_entity_poly.type
_entity_poly.pdbx_seq_one_letter_code
_entity_poly.pdbx_strand_id
1 'polypeptide(L)'
;SAFLFFERVFVIVEGKSEYNAFPILFELINEKTHFEAGISFINAENNIQGIIFAKFLRDNKKEVIIIVDKDSKKRKSFTKSGMSKLGFREGVDCFFVGKEDDSEGELEGEFTSQQWVEMLNNKFSKKNTERWDLEDIDSIRNNGKISENLMNLVWTECQEQTSKPDLAKYIAKSIKNKEELSDNLKEIIMKLNTVALED
;
A
#
# COMPACT_ATOMS: atom_id res chain seq x y z
N SER A 1 -28.39 -8.83 1.20
CA SER A 1 -28.48 -8.20 2.54
C SER A 1 -27.70 -6.91 2.51
N ALA A 2 -28.34 -5.80 2.89
CA ALA A 2 -27.73 -4.48 2.87
C ALA A 2 -26.86 -4.28 4.11
N PHE A 3 -25.53 -4.27 3.95
CA PHE A 3 -24.60 -3.75 4.95
C PHE A 3 -24.64 -2.22 4.85
N LEU A 4 -25.42 -1.55 5.69
CA LEU A 4 -25.49 -0.08 5.77
C LEU A 4 -24.85 0.39 7.08
N PHE A 5 -23.78 1.19 6.95
CA PHE A 5 -23.32 2.23 7.89
C PHE A 5 -22.76 1.86 9.28
N PHE A 6 -21.80 0.94 9.36
CA PHE A 6 -20.90 0.85 10.52
C PHE A 6 -19.49 1.36 10.23
N GLU A 7 -19.29 2.15 9.17
CA GLU A 7 -17.97 2.72 8.92
C GLU A 7 -17.58 3.63 10.08
N ARG A 8 -16.56 3.20 10.81
CA ARG A 8 -15.92 3.94 11.90
C ARG A 8 -14.87 4.87 11.34
N VAL A 9 -14.11 4.41 10.34
CA VAL A 9 -13.04 5.18 9.71
C VAL A 9 -13.00 4.95 8.20
N PHE A 10 -12.82 6.04 7.46
CA PHE A 10 -12.49 6.00 6.04
C PHE A 10 -10.99 6.04 5.84
N VAL A 11 -10.44 5.09 5.08
CA VAL A 11 -9.01 5.06 4.75
C VAL A 11 -8.85 5.42 3.28
N ILE A 12 -8.41 6.64 3.03
CA ILE A 12 -8.15 7.13 1.68
C ILE A 12 -6.76 6.70 1.25
N VAL A 13 -6.67 5.95 0.16
CA VAL A 13 -5.41 5.49 -0.40
C VAL A 13 -5.16 6.13 -1.77
N GLU A 14 -3.90 6.34 -2.14
CA GLU A 14 -3.51 7.01 -3.38
C GLU A 14 -4.03 6.32 -4.64
N GLY A 15 -3.85 5.01 -4.73
CA GLY A 15 -4.15 4.25 -5.94
C GLY A 15 -4.65 2.84 -5.69
N LYS A 16 -4.73 2.09 -6.80
CA LYS A 16 -5.21 0.70 -6.80
C LYS A 16 -4.22 -0.27 -6.14
N SER A 17 -2.92 0.05 -6.09
CA SER A 17 -1.92 -0.80 -5.41
C SER A 17 -2.24 -0.91 -3.92
N GLU A 18 -2.35 0.23 -3.25
CA GLU A 18 -2.65 0.31 -1.82
C GLU A 18 -4.05 -0.25 -1.55
N TYR A 19 -5.02 0.09 -2.40
CA TYR A 19 -6.39 -0.40 -2.27
C TYR A 19 -6.48 -1.93 -2.33
N ASN A 20 -5.65 -2.58 -3.14
CA ASN A 20 -5.61 -4.03 -3.26
C ASN A 20 -4.77 -4.70 -2.17
N ALA A 21 -3.74 -4.03 -1.64
CA ALA A 21 -2.80 -4.60 -0.69
C ALA A 21 -3.23 -4.43 0.76
N PHE A 22 -3.61 -3.23 1.19
CA PHE A 22 -3.87 -2.92 2.60
C PHE A 22 -4.98 -3.77 3.25
N PRO A 23 -6.12 -4.06 2.59
CA PRO A 23 -7.12 -4.95 3.17
C PRO A 23 -6.56 -6.33 3.51
N ILE A 24 -5.72 -6.89 2.63
CA ILE A 24 -5.09 -8.21 2.79
C ILE A 24 -4.10 -8.17 3.94
N LEU A 25 -3.25 -7.15 3.98
CA LEU A 25 -2.25 -6.99 5.04
C LEU A 25 -2.90 -6.72 6.40
N PHE A 26 -4.02 -5.99 6.41
CA PHE A 26 -4.79 -5.75 7.64
C PHE A 26 -5.30 -7.07 8.23
N GLU A 27 -5.89 -7.93 7.40
CA GLU A 27 -6.39 -9.25 7.78
C GLU A 27 -5.28 -10.23 8.18
N LEU A 28 -4.07 -10.04 7.66
CA LEU A 28 -2.92 -10.84 8.08
C LEU A 28 -2.47 -10.50 9.51
N ILE A 29 -2.48 -9.22 9.88
CA ILE A 29 -2.05 -8.78 11.22
C ILE A 29 -3.18 -8.95 12.25
N ASN A 30 -4.41 -8.71 11.84
CA ASN A 30 -5.57 -8.69 12.72
C ASN A 30 -6.43 -9.92 12.45
N GLU A 31 -6.85 -10.65 13.48
CA GLU A 31 -7.71 -11.84 13.37
C GLU A 31 -9.18 -11.51 12.99
N LYS A 32 -9.40 -10.43 12.24
CA LYS A 32 -10.70 -9.95 11.75
C LYS A 32 -10.51 -9.22 10.42
N THR A 33 -11.58 -9.17 9.64
CA THR A 33 -11.61 -8.37 8.41
C THR A 33 -11.62 -6.87 8.71
N HIS A 34 -11.12 -6.10 7.74
CA HIS A 34 -11.21 -4.64 7.79
C HIS A 34 -12.68 -4.17 7.84
N PHE A 35 -13.61 -4.90 7.21
CA PHE A 35 -15.05 -4.64 7.31
C PHE A 35 -15.60 -4.86 8.72
N GLU A 36 -15.22 -5.95 9.39
CA GLU A 36 -15.61 -6.20 10.80
C GLU A 36 -15.01 -5.15 11.75
N ALA A 37 -13.87 -4.56 11.39
CA ALA A 37 -13.30 -3.42 12.10
C ALA A 37 -14.03 -2.09 11.79
N GLY A 38 -14.96 -2.04 10.83
CA GLY A 38 -15.60 -0.79 10.42
C GLY A 38 -14.68 0.12 9.59
N ILE A 39 -13.67 -0.44 8.93
CA ILE A 39 -12.74 0.28 8.06
C ILE A 39 -13.25 0.23 6.62
N SER A 40 -13.43 1.39 6.01
CA SER A 40 -13.76 1.52 4.59
C SER A 40 -12.59 2.10 3.81
N PHE A 41 -11.90 1.27 3.01
CA PHE A 41 -10.88 1.75 2.08
C PHE A 41 -11.52 2.45 0.87
N ILE A 42 -10.92 3.56 0.44
CA ILE A 42 -11.34 4.32 -0.73
C ILE A 42 -10.12 4.62 -1.58
N ASN A 43 -10.11 4.13 -2.82
CA ASN A 43 -9.12 4.49 -3.81
C ASN A 43 -9.41 5.90 -4.35
N ALA A 44 -8.48 6.83 -4.16
CA ALA A 44 -8.60 8.21 -4.62
C ALA A 44 -8.20 8.44 -6.09
N GLU A 45 -7.63 7.43 -6.75
CA GLU A 45 -7.03 7.46 -8.10
C GLU A 45 -5.84 8.42 -8.27
N ASN A 46 -5.68 9.43 -7.42
CA ASN A 46 -4.46 10.20 -7.24
C ASN A 46 -4.44 10.92 -5.87
N ASN A 47 -3.22 11.29 -5.45
CA ASN A 47 -2.99 11.93 -4.15
C ASN A 47 -3.64 13.32 -3.97
N ILE A 48 -3.78 14.14 -5.03
CA ILE A 48 -4.40 15.48 -4.92
C ILE A 48 -5.91 15.37 -4.68
N GLN A 49 -6.60 14.52 -5.43
CA GLN A 49 -8.02 14.27 -5.24
C GLN A 49 -8.26 13.58 -3.91
N GLY A 50 -7.37 12.67 -3.52
CA GLY A 50 -7.43 11.97 -2.23
C GLY A 50 -7.44 12.92 -1.05
N ILE A 51 -6.49 13.86 -0.97
CA ILE A 51 -6.42 14.78 0.17
C ILE A 51 -7.59 15.78 0.21
N ILE A 52 -8.12 16.19 -0.96
CA ILE A 52 -9.31 17.04 -1.04
C ILE A 52 -10.55 16.27 -0.55
N PHE A 53 -10.71 15.03 -0.98
CA PHE A 53 -11.83 14.19 -0.57
C PHE A 53 -11.75 13.82 0.92
N ALA A 54 -10.55 13.53 1.42
CA ALA A 54 -10.31 13.33 2.84
C ALA A 54 -10.70 14.56 3.66
N LYS A 55 -10.34 15.76 3.19
CA LYS A 55 -10.77 17.01 3.82
C LYS A 55 -12.30 17.14 3.82
N PHE A 56 -12.96 16.84 2.70
CA PHE A 56 -14.43 16.88 2.62
C PHE A 56 -15.08 15.96 3.66
N LEU A 57 -14.61 14.71 3.79
CA LEU A 57 -15.11 13.77 4.80
C LEU A 57 -14.89 14.29 6.23
N ARG A 58 -13.70 14.84 6.50
CA ARG A 58 -13.36 15.44 7.80
C ARG A 58 -14.22 16.64 8.15
N ASP A 59 -14.45 17.55 7.20
CA ASP A 59 -15.33 18.71 7.38
C ASP A 59 -16.78 18.28 7.70
N ASN A 60 -17.16 17.07 7.29
CA ASN A 60 -18.44 16.41 7.61
C ASN A 60 -18.36 15.48 8.84
N LYS A 61 -17.36 15.68 9.72
CA LYS A 61 -17.17 14.97 10.99
C LYS A 61 -17.04 13.45 10.83
N LYS A 62 -16.45 13.00 9.73
CA LYS A 62 -16.04 11.60 9.56
C LYS A 62 -14.59 11.44 10.01
N GLU A 63 -14.30 10.29 10.61
CA GLU A 63 -12.93 9.89 10.92
C GLU A 63 -12.25 9.43 9.63
N VAL A 64 -11.05 9.96 9.37
CA VAL A 64 -10.37 9.79 8.09
C VAL A 64 -8.88 9.60 8.32
N ILE A 65 -8.34 8.55 7.74
CA ILE A 65 -6.90 8.29 7.61
C ILE A 65 -6.53 8.37 6.13
N ILE A 66 -5.36 8.95 5.84
CA ILE A 66 -4.77 8.99 4.50
C ILE A 66 -3.53 8.10 4.48
N ILE A 67 -3.40 7.28 3.45
CA ILE A 67 -2.16 6.53 3.17
C ILE A 67 -1.73 6.84 1.73
N VAL A 68 -0.50 7.32 1.58
CA VAL A 68 0.09 7.68 0.27
C VAL A 68 1.52 7.19 0.17
N ASP A 69 2.03 7.08 -1.05
CA ASP A 69 3.45 6.77 -1.27
C ASP A 69 4.33 7.86 -0.63
N LYS A 70 5.50 7.48 -0.15
CA LYS A 70 6.44 8.38 0.54
C LYS A 70 6.96 9.48 -0.38
N ASP A 71 7.01 9.21 -1.69
CA ASP A 71 7.36 10.18 -2.72
C ASP A 71 6.40 11.38 -2.78
N SER A 72 5.16 11.23 -2.28
CA SER A 72 4.16 12.29 -2.19
C SER A 72 4.61 13.44 -1.30
N LYS A 73 5.59 13.25 -0.40
CA LYS A 73 6.21 14.33 0.40
C LYS A 73 6.79 15.47 -0.44
N LYS A 74 7.14 15.21 -1.72
CA LYS A 74 7.60 16.21 -2.67
C LYS A 74 6.50 17.22 -3.05
N ARG A 75 5.22 16.92 -2.78
CA ARG A 75 4.07 17.75 -3.13
C ARG A 75 3.70 18.71 -2.00
N LYS A 76 3.37 19.96 -2.34
CA LYS A 76 3.02 21.03 -1.37
C LYS A 76 1.95 20.60 -0.35
N SER A 77 0.91 19.89 -0.79
CA SER A 77 -0.20 19.44 0.06
C SER A 77 0.19 18.41 1.12
N PHE A 78 1.26 17.66 0.88
CA PHE A 78 1.78 16.61 1.77
C PHE A 78 3.02 17.05 2.56
N THR A 79 3.43 18.32 2.43
CA THR A 79 4.36 18.92 3.38
C THR A 79 3.66 19.10 4.73
N LYS A 80 4.41 19.15 5.83
CA LYS A 80 3.88 19.44 7.18
C LYS A 80 2.95 20.66 7.20
N SER A 81 3.35 21.73 6.51
CA SER A 81 2.53 22.95 6.42
C SER A 81 1.27 22.78 5.56
N GLY A 82 1.35 22.00 4.48
CA GLY A 82 0.21 21.68 3.61
C GLY A 82 -0.84 20.85 4.32
N MET A 83 -0.41 19.76 4.96
CA MET A 83 -1.29 18.87 5.74
C MET A 83 -1.95 19.63 6.88
N SER A 84 -1.19 20.42 7.64
CA SER A 84 -1.73 21.19 8.77
C SER A 84 -2.81 22.19 8.33
N LYS A 85 -2.67 22.83 7.16
CA LYS A 85 -3.72 23.72 6.61
C LYS A 85 -5.02 22.97 6.28
N LEU A 86 -4.91 21.69 5.94
CA LEU A 86 -6.04 20.81 5.63
C LEU A 86 -6.54 20.06 6.88
N GLY A 87 -5.89 20.28 8.02
CA GLY A 87 -6.24 19.69 9.31
C GLY A 87 -5.58 18.34 9.59
N PHE A 88 -4.69 17.84 8.72
CA PHE A 88 -4.01 16.54 8.84
C PHE A 88 -2.62 16.65 9.47
N ARG A 89 -2.15 15.54 10.03
CA ARG A 89 -0.89 15.35 10.78
C ARG A 89 -0.25 14.03 10.38
N GLU A 90 1.00 14.11 9.95
CA GLU A 90 1.84 12.94 9.70
C GLU A 90 1.94 12.05 10.94
N GLY A 91 1.79 10.73 10.74
CA GLY A 91 1.87 9.72 11.80
C GLY A 91 0.64 9.64 12.70
N VAL A 92 -0.39 10.46 12.47
CA VAL A 92 -1.65 10.43 13.23
C VAL A 92 -2.81 10.07 12.34
N ASP A 93 -3.02 10.83 11.27
CA ASP A 93 -4.13 10.67 10.33
C ASP A 93 -3.67 10.78 8.85
N CYS A 94 -2.36 10.94 8.62
CA CYS A 94 -1.73 10.80 7.32
C CYS A 94 -0.46 9.97 7.46
N PHE A 95 -0.34 8.91 6.68
CA PHE A 95 0.78 7.97 6.71
C PHE A 95 1.42 7.87 5.34
N PHE A 96 2.75 7.71 5.34
CA PHE A 96 3.56 7.55 4.15
C PHE A 96 4.09 6.12 4.09
N VAL A 97 3.76 5.40 3.03
CA VAL A 97 4.22 4.03 2.78
C VAL A 97 5.31 4.02 1.72
N GLY A 98 6.25 3.08 1.79
CA GLY A 98 7.34 2.93 0.84
C GLY A 98 8.71 3.34 1.37
N LYS A 99 9.76 2.81 0.72
CA LYS A 99 11.17 3.07 1.05
C LYS A 99 11.85 3.92 -0.01
N GLU A 100 12.50 5.00 0.39
CA GLU A 100 13.11 5.94 -0.56
C GLU A 100 14.38 5.37 -1.20
N ASP A 101 15.20 4.66 -0.42
CA ASP A 101 16.56 4.28 -0.82
C ASP A 101 16.59 3.36 -2.06
N ASP A 102 15.55 2.54 -2.26
CA ASP A 102 15.55 1.47 -3.28
C ASP A 102 14.31 1.39 -4.18
N SER A 103 13.30 2.25 -3.98
CA SER A 103 12.03 2.19 -4.72
C SER A 103 11.40 3.55 -5.04
N GLU A 104 12.14 4.64 -4.90
CA GLU A 104 11.64 6.02 -4.97
C GLU A 104 10.52 6.36 -3.96
N GLY A 105 10.25 5.49 -2.99
CA GLY A 105 9.20 5.69 -1.99
C GLY A 105 7.85 5.06 -2.32
N GLU A 106 7.80 4.08 -3.23
CA GLU A 106 6.58 3.33 -3.54
C GLU A 106 6.29 2.24 -2.49
N LEU A 107 5.00 1.93 -2.26
CA LEU A 107 4.55 0.78 -1.46
C LEU A 107 5.32 -0.50 -1.78
N GLU A 108 5.55 -0.79 -3.05
CA GLU A 108 6.23 -2.01 -3.50
C GLU A 108 7.67 -2.16 -2.95
N GLY A 109 8.32 -1.05 -2.55
CA GLY A 109 9.62 -1.07 -1.89
C GLY A 109 9.60 -1.54 -0.43
N GLU A 110 8.44 -1.61 0.20
CA GLU A 110 8.33 -2.15 1.56
C GLU A 110 8.74 -3.62 1.62
N PHE A 111 8.50 -4.35 0.54
CA PHE A 111 8.80 -5.78 0.41
C PHE A 111 10.25 -6.02 -0.01
N THR A 112 10.87 -7.05 0.56
CA THR A 112 12.26 -7.46 0.30
C THR A 112 12.38 -8.21 -1.02
N SER A 113 13.60 -8.29 -1.57
CA SER A 113 13.87 -9.09 -2.78
C SER A 113 13.49 -10.56 -2.59
N GLN A 114 13.77 -11.13 -1.42
CA GLN A 114 13.38 -12.51 -1.09
C GLN A 114 11.86 -12.72 -1.20
N GLN A 115 11.06 -11.79 -0.69
CA GLN A 115 9.60 -11.86 -0.79
C GLN A 115 9.13 -11.77 -2.25
N TRP A 116 9.73 -10.88 -3.04
CA TRP A 116 9.43 -10.80 -4.48
C TRP A 116 9.79 -12.09 -5.21
N VAL A 117 10.97 -12.66 -4.97
CA VAL A 117 11.40 -13.95 -5.55
C VAL A 117 10.44 -15.07 -5.20
N GLU A 118 10.00 -15.16 -3.94
CA GLU A 118 9.03 -16.17 -3.51
C GLU A 118 7.69 -15.99 -4.21
N MET A 119 7.16 -14.77 -4.27
CA MET A 119 5.91 -14.47 -4.96
C MET A 119 6.00 -14.79 -6.46
N LEU A 120 7.05 -14.31 -7.13
CA LEU A 120 7.26 -14.50 -8.56
C LEU A 120 7.40 -15.98 -8.90
N ASN A 121 8.20 -16.75 -8.16
CA ASN A 121 8.32 -18.19 -8.39
C ASN A 121 7.01 -18.97 -8.20
N ASN A 122 6.08 -18.47 -7.39
CA ASN A 122 4.77 -19.09 -7.20
C ASN A 122 3.75 -18.64 -8.26
N LYS A 123 3.91 -17.44 -8.83
CA LYS A 123 2.88 -16.80 -9.65
C LYS A 123 3.24 -16.69 -11.13
N PHE A 124 4.51 -16.51 -11.48
CA PHE A 124 4.98 -16.20 -12.83
C PHE A 124 6.13 -17.14 -13.21
N SER A 125 5.95 -17.94 -14.24
CA SER A 125 7.02 -18.81 -14.76
C SER A 125 7.80 -18.12 -15.88
N LYS A 126 9.13 -18.11 -15.81
CA LYS A 126 9.98 -17.58 -16.88
C LYS A 126 9.85 -18.43 -18.15
N LYS A 127 10.00 -17.79 -19.32
CA LYS A 127 9.97 -18.41 -20.67
C LYS A 127 11.06 -19.46 -20.83
N ASN A 128 12.23 -19.22 -20.22
CA ASN A 128 13.37 -20.13 -20.26
C ASN A 128 13.25 -21.29 -19.25
N THR A 129 12.13 -21.40 -18.52
CA THR A 129 11.85 -22.40 -17.47
C THR A 129 12.72 -22.32 -16.23
N GLU A 130 13.60 -21.33 -16.13
CA GLU A 130 14.38 -21.07 -14.92
C GLU A 130 13.51 -20.43 -13.84
N ARG A 131 13.98 -20.55 -12.60
CA ARG A 131 13.35 -19.88 -11.45
C ARG A 131 13.83 -18.43 -11.38
N TRP A 132 13.02 -17.60 -10.73
CA TRP A 132 13.46 -16.29 -10.26
C TRP A 132 14.46 -16.45 -9.12
N ASP A 133 15.47 -15.62 -9.11
CA ASP A 133 16.47 -15.53 -8.05
C ASP A 133 16.63 -14.08 -7.54
N LEU A 134 17.50 -13.89 -6.55
CA LEU A 134 17.71 -12.58 -5.94
C LEU A 134 18.35 -11.58 -6.90
N GLU A 135 19.20 -12.04 -7.82
CA GLU A 135 19.90 -11.16 -8.76
C GLU A 135 18.92 -10.52 -9.75
N ASP A 136 17.90 -11.26 -10.19
CA ASP A 136 16.80 -10.72 -11.00
C ASP A 136 16.14 -9.50 -10.35
N ILE A 137 15.98 -9.52 -9.02
CA ILE A 137 15.26 -8.46 -8.28
C ILE A 137 16.21 -7.37 -7.80
N ASP A 138 17.38 -7.73 -7.29
CA ASP A 138 18.36 -6.77 -6.80
C ASP A 138 18.92 -5.89 -7.92
N SER A 139 19.03 -6.42 -9.15
CA SER A 139 19.47 -5.66 -10.32
C SER A 139 18.52 -4.54 -10.75
N ILE A 140 17.23 -4.67 -10.43
CA ILE A 140 16.22 -3.65 -10.74
C ILE A 140 15.91 -2.71 -9.58
N ARG A 141 16.38 -3.04 -8.36
CA ARG A 141 16.33 -2.13 -7.22
C ARG A 141 17.27 -0.95 -7.44
N ASN A 142 16.93 0.20 -6.84
CA ASN A 142 17.70 1.45 -6.94
C ASN A 142 17.79 2.04 -8.36
N ASN A 143 17.06 1.50 -9.33
CA ASN A 143 17.03 2.00 -10.70
C ASN A 143 15.67 2.65 -11.03
N GLY A 144 15.23 3.57 -10.17
CA GLY A 144 13.94 4.25 -10.28
C GLY A 144 12.79 3.47 -9.64
N LYS A 145 11.62 3.52 -10.27
CA LYS A 145 10.37 2.94 -9.74
C LYS A 145 10.39 1.42 -9.81
N ILE A 146 10.41 0.80 -8.63
CA ILE A 146 10.46 -0.67 -8.52
C ILE A 146 9.25 -1.32 -9.17
N SER A 147 8.07 -0.69 -9.09
CA SER A 147 6.84 -1.23 -9.65
C SER A 147 6.88 -1.33 -11.17
N GLU A 148 7.40 -0.29 -11.84
CA GLU A 148 7.60 -0.27 -13.29
C GLU A 148 8.65 -1.29 -13.72
N ASN A 149 9.78 -1.34 -13.02
CA ASN A 149 10.84 -2.29 -13.34
C ASN A 149 10.40 -3.75 -13.16
N LEU A 150 9.65 -4.06 -12.10
CA LEU A 150 9.08 -5.40 -11.89
C LEU A 150 8.08 -5.78 -12.98
N MET A 151 7.20 -4.86 -13.40
CA MET A 151 6.29 -5.11 -14.51
C MET A 151 7.06 -5.42 -15.79
N ASN A 152 8.04 -4.57 -16.13
CA ASN A 152 8.85 -4.73 -17.34
C ASN A 152 9.63 -6.05 -17.32
N LEU A 153 10.18 -6.42 -16.16
CA LEU A 153 10.87 -7.69 -15.95
C LEU A 153 9.93 -8.88 -16.20
N VAL A 154 8.73 -8.86 -15.61
CA VAL A 154 7.72 -9.92 -15.84
C VAL A 154 7.28 -9.96 -17.30
N TRP A 155 7.01 -8.83 -17.95
CA TRP A 155 6.60 -8.81 -19.36
C TRP A 155 7.70 -9.33 -20.31
N THR A 156 8.97 -9.09 -19.95
CA THR A 156 10.12 -9.55 -20.73
C THR A 156 10.33 -11.04 -20.55
N GLU A 157 10.33 -11.53 -19.30
CA GLU A 157 10.71 -12.90 -18.98
C GLU A 157 9.54 -13.88 -18.98
N CYS A 158 8.28 -13.44 -18.90
CA CYS A 158 7.10 -14.30 -18.83
C CYS A 158 6.15 -14.11 -20.02
N GLN A 159 5.32 -15.13 -20.28
CA GLN A 159 4.21 -15.03 -21.24
C GLN A 159 3.03 -14.23 -20.68
N GLU A 160 2.86 -14.28 -19.36
CA GLU A 160 1.82 -13.53 -18.65
C GLU A 160 2.17 -12.05 -18.55
N GLN A 161 1.14 -11.22 -18.61
CA GLN A 161 1.24 -9.79 -18.29
C GLN A 161 0.69 -9.53 -16.90
N THR A 162 1.16 -8.45 -16.29
CA THR A 162 0.74 -7.99 -14.97
C THR A 162 0.64 -6.48 -14.94
N SER A 163 -0.02 -5.95 -13.91
CA SER A 163 -0.09 -4.52 -13.62
C SER A 163 0.48 -4.21 -12.24
N LYS A 164 0.84 -2.96 -11.97
CA LYS A 164 1.29 -2.50 -10.65
C LYS A 164 0.29 -2.90 -9.54
N PRO A 165 -1.04 -2.67 -9.69
CA PRO A 165 -2.02 -3.12 -8.71
C PRO A 165 -2.12 -4.64 -8.52
N ASP A 166 -1.84 -5.42 -9.56
CA ASP A 166 -1.81 -6.89 -9.46
C ASP A 166 -0.57 -7.36 -8.70
N LEU A 167 0.60 -6.77 -8.97
CA LEU A 167 1.84 -7.05 -8.24
C LEU A 167 1.68 -6.77 -6.75
N ALA A 168 1.16 -5.58 -6.39
CA ALA A 168 0.89 -5.21 -5.00
C ALA A 168 -0.07 -6.19 -4.30
N LYS A 169 -1.10 -6.66 -5.01
CA LYS A 169 -2.02 -7.69 -4.52
C LYS A 169 -1.34 -9.04 -4.32
N TYR A 170 -0.55 -9.50 -5.28
CA TYR A 170 0.10 -10.80 -5.22
C TYR A 170 1.16 -10.87 -4.14
N ILE A 171 1.98 -9.81 -3.99
CA ILE A 171 2.98 -9.76 -2.93
C ILE A 171 2.30 -9.74 -1.56
N ALA A 172 1.25 -8.93 -1.36
CA ALA A 172 0.49 -8.91 -0.11
C ALA A 172 -0.10 -10.29 0.25
N LYS A 173 -0.61 -11.05 -0.74
CA LYS A 173 -1.12 -12.42 -0.52
C LYS A 173 -0.04 -13.46 -0.22
N SER A 174 1.19 -13.21 -0.64
CA SER A 174 2.30 -14.15 -0.43
C SER A 174 2.90 -14.07 0.98
N ILE A 175 2.63 -12.99 1.72
CA ILE A 175 3.14 -12.81 3.08
C ILE A 175 2.44 -13.80 4.01
N LYS A 176 3.22 -14.60 4.75
CA LYS A 176 2.68 -15.74 5.51
C LYS A 176 2.31 -15.37 6.95
N ASN A 177 2.98 -14.38 7.52
CA ASN A 177 2.80 -13.95 8.89
C ASN A 177 3.20 -12.48 9.04
N LYS A 178 2.78 -11.86 10.16
CA LYS A 178 3.03 -10.44 10.41
C LYS A 178 4.52 -10.14 10.58
N GLU A 179 5.34 -11.08 11.02
CA GLU A 179 6.76 -10.87 11.28
C GLU A 179 7.54 -10.52 10.00
N GLU A 180 7.09 -11.03 8.85
CA GLU A 180 7.63 -10.75 7.51
C GLU A 180 7.38 -9.31 7.01
N LEU A 181 6.46 -8.55 7.62
CA LEU A 181 6.18 -7.18 7.21
C LEU A 181 7.24 -6.20 7.73
N SER A 182 7.47 -5.12 6.97
CA SER A 182 8.29 -4.00 7.45
C SER A 182 7.64 -3.33 8.67
N ASP A 183 8.46 -2.69 9.50
CA ASP A 183 7.96 -1.95 10.67
C ASP A 183 6.99 -0.83 10.25
N ASN A 184 7.25 -0.16 9.12
CA ASN A 184 6.35 0.86 8.60
C ASN A 184 4.95 0.30 8.29
N LEU A 185 4.86 -0.84 7.58
CA LEU A 185 3.56 -1.47 7.30
C LEU A 185 2.87 -1.92 8.59
N LYS A 186 3.60 -2.52 9.54
CA LYS A 186 3.06 -2.93 10.84
C LYS A 186 2.48 -1.74 11.60
N GLU A 187 3.22 -0.64 11.71
CA GLU A 187 2.79 0.58 12.40
C GLU A 187 1.52 1.16 11.79
N ILE A 188 1.47 1.30 10.46
CA ILE A 188 0.28 1.81 9.75
C ILE A 188 -0.92 0.91 10.05
N ILE A 189 -0.80 -0.40 9.88
CA ILE A 189 -1.92 -1.34 10.06
C ILE A 189 -2.38 -1.40 11.52
N MET A 190 -1.45 -1.39 12.48
CA MET A 190 -1.81 -1.33 13.91
C MET A 190 -2.58 -0.05 14.21
N LYS A 191 -2.16 1.09 13.64
CA LYS A 191 -2.85 2.36 13.82
C LYS A 191 -4.25 2.37 13.19
N LEU A 192 -4.43 1.75 12.02
CA LEU A 192 -5.76 1.54 11.43
C LEU A 192 -6.68 0.78 12.39
N ASN A 193 -6.19 -0.31 13.00
CA ASN A 193 -6.98 -1.09 13.94
C ASN A 193 -7.27 -0.32 15.24
N THR A 194 -6.32 0.47 15.75
CA THR A 194 -6.55 1.32 16.93
C THR A 194 -7.66 2.33 16.69
N VAL A 195 -7.61 3.08 15.59
CA VAL A 195 -8.62 4.10 15.26
C VAL A 195 -9.98 3.45 15.02
N ALA A 196 -10.01 2.27 14.42
CA ALA A 196 -11.23 1.49 14.25
C ALA A 196 -11.84 0.98 15.57
N LEU A 197 -11.08 0.90 16.65
CA LEU A 197 -11.55 0.46 17.97
C LEU A 197 -11.93 1.61 18.90
N GLU A 198 -11.56 2.85 18.58
CA GLU A 198 -11.97 4.04 19.34
C GLU A 198 -13.49 4.26 19.16
N ASP A 199 -14.20 4.50 20.27
CA ASP A 199 -15.66 4.75 20.33
C ASP A 199 -16.01 6.23 20.13
#